data_AF-A0A7C5SFZ7-F1
#
_entry.id   AF-A0A7C5SFZ7-F1
#
_cell.length_a   1.000
_cell.length_b   1.000
_cell.length_c   1.000
_cell.angle_alpha   90.00
_cell.angle_beta   90.00
_cell.angle_gamma   90.00
#
_symmetry.space_group_name_H-M   'P 1'
#
loop_
_entity.id
_entity.type
_entity.pdbx_description
1 polymer ?
#
loop_
_entity_poly.entity_id
_entity_poly.type
_entity_poly.pdbx_seq_one_letter_code
_entity_poly.pdbx_strand_id
1 'polypeptide(L)'
;MNRPSPDPAAVRSALPVAAQVPNLLTYLRMALVPVVAGLLLWGTDAARLSALGLFIVAAITDFLDGWLARAWRQQSALGRMLDPIADKVLVAGVLLVLAAHGDIAAPHIWAALIILAREVLVSGLREFLGQLRVSVPVTWLAKFKTAVQMTAIGFLIAGPAGEPLLPGTVIIGLAGLWLAAALTLYTGFDYFRAGLKHVLDEDEAP
;
A
#
# COMPACT_ATOMS: atom_id res chain seq x y z
N MET A 1 46.71 -27.45 6.81
CA MET A 1 46.33 -26.32 7.70
C MET A 1 44.94 -25.87 7.30
N ASN A 2 43.90 -26.40 7.96
CA ASN A 2 42.50 -26.21 7.60
C ASN A 2 42.04 -24.85 8.13
N ARG A 3 41.87 -23.84 7.26
CA ARG A 3 41.30 -22.55 7.68
C ARG A 3 39.80 -22.79 7.95
N PRO A 4 39.27 -22.46 9.14
CA PRO A 4 37.85 -22.58 9.39
C PRO A 4 37.09 -21.76 8.33
N SER A 5 36.08 -22.36 7.71
CA SER A 5 35.17 -21.65 6.80
C SER A 5 34.54 -20.48 7.55
N PRO A 6 34.53 -19.26 7.00
CA PRO A 6 33.93 -18.12 7.67
C PRO A 6 32.47 -18.43 7.99
N ASP A 7 32.09 -18.16 9.24
CA ASP A 7 30.73 -18.37 9.74
C ASP A 7 29.75 -17.61 8.83
N PRO A 8 28.76 -18.29 8.21
CA PRO A 8 27.74 -17.65 7.39
C PRO A 8 27.00 -16.53 8.13
N ALA A 9 26.90 -16.59 9.46
CA ALA A 9 26.31 -15.55 10.28
C ALA A 9 27.17 -14.27 10.34
N ALA A 10 28.50 -14.41 10.39
CA ALA A 10 29.45 -13.28 10.40
C ALA A 10 29.56 -12.58 9.05
N VAL A 11 29.31 -13.29 7.94
CA VAL A 11 29.28 -12.70 6.59
C VAL A 11 28.00 -11.87 6.37
N ARG A 12 26.88 -12.23 7.00
CA ARG A 12 25.61 -11.49 6.92
C ARG A 12 25.63 -10.18 7.70
N SER A 13 26.33 -10.12 8.83
CA SER A 13 26.48 -8.89 9.63
C SER A 13 27.47 -7.89 9.01
N ALA A 14 28.29 -8.32 8.05
CA ALA A 14 29.25 -7.49 7.32
C ALA A 14 28.70 -6.91 6.00
N LEU A 15 27.41 -7.13 5.68
CA LEU A 15 26.81 -6.50 4.50
C LEU A 15 26.71 -4.99 4.73
N PRO A 16 27.23 -4.16 3.80
CA PRO A 16 27.22 -2.72 3.95
C PRO A 16 25.79 -2.23 4.17
N VAL A 17 25.61 -1.21 5.02
CA VAL A 17 24.30 -0.59 5.34
C VAL A 17 23.46 -0.32 4.07
N ALA A 18 24.13 -0.03 2.95
CA ALA A 18 23.55 0.10 1.60
C ALA A 18 22.70 -1.11 1.12
N ALA A 19 23.07 -2.34 1.48
CA ALA A 19 22.35 -3.57 1.13
C ALA A 19 21.05 -3.78 1.93
N GLN A 20 20.80 -2.95 2.96
CA GLN A 20 19.63 -3.04 3.84
C GLN A 20 18.67 -1.85 3.69
N VAL A 21 19.03 -0.86 2.87
CA VAL A 21 18.26 0.39 2.70
C VAL A 21 16.80 0.14 2.31
N PRO A 22 16.47 -0.73 1.32
CA PRO A 22 15.06 -0.98 0.98
C PRO A 22 14.25 -1.59 2.13
N ASN A 23 14.85 -2.51 2.89
CA ASN A 23 14.14 -3.15 4.01
C ASN A 23 13.92 -2.13 5.15
N LEU A 24 14.91 -1.29 5.43
CA LEU A 24 14.81 -0.25 6.47
C LEU A 24 13.68 0.73 6.16
N LEU A 25 13.55 1.13 4.91
CA LEU A 25 12.50 2.06 4.48
C LEU A 25 11.11 1.42 4.58
N THR A 26 10.94 0.13 4.25
CA THR A 26 9.71 -0.61 4.52
C THR A 26 9.37 -0.65 6.02
N TYR A 27 10.33 -0.93 6.91
CA TYR A 27 10.08 -0.94 8.35
C TYR A 27 9.70 0.43 8.90
N LEU A 28 10.40 1.49 8.46
CA LEU A 28 10.09 2.86 8.83
C LEU A 28 8.67 3.21 8.40
N ARG A 29 8.24 2.79 7.21
CA ARG A 29 6.86 3.01 6.75
C ARG A 29 5.83 2.34 7.64
N MET A 30 6.06 1.08 8.04
CA MET A 30 5.18 0.39 8.97
C MET A 30 5.10 1.12 10.32
N ALA A 31 6.23 1.65 10.80
CA ALA A 31 6.28 2.44 12.03
C ALA A 31 5.62 3.82 11.90
N LEU A 32 5.58 4.40 10.70
CA LEU A 32 4.91 5.69 10.44
C LEU A 32 3.38 5.57 10.50
N VAL A 33 2.80 4.40 10.23
CA VAL A 33 1.33 4.20 10.26
C VAL A 33 0.70 4.63 11.59
N PRO A 34 1.13 4.11 12.77
CA PRO A 34 0.56 4.54 14.05
C PRO A 34 0.84 6.01 14.37
N VAL A 35 1.94 6.58 13.86
CA VAL A 35 2.26 8.01 14.04
C VAL A 35 1.28 8.88 13.26
N VAL A 36 1.05 8.56 11.97
CA VAL A 36 0.05 9.25 11.14
C VAL A 36 -1.34 9.12 11.74
N ALA A 37 -1.71 7.92 12.21
CA ALA A 37 -2.96 7.68 12.90
C ALA A 37 -3.11 8.55 14.16
N GLY A 38 -2.08 8.60 15.01
CA GLY A 38 -2.08 9.40 16.23
C GLY A 38 -2.20 10.90 15.96
N LEU A 39 -1.52 11.40 14.93
CA LEU A 39 -1.63 12.80 14.50
C LEU A 39 -3.02 13.16 13.99
N LEU A 40 -3.65 12.28 13.20
CA LEU A 40 -5.02 12.47 12.74
C LEU A 40 -6.01 12.47 13.90
N LEU A 41 -5.86 11.56 14.86
CA LEU A 41 -6.71 11.50 16.05
C LEU A 41 -6.52 12.71 16.98
N TRP A 42 -5.36 13.35 16.96
CA TRP A 42 -5.11 14.59 17.71
C TRP A 42 -5.96 15.76 17.19
N GLY A 43 -6.34 15.76 15.91
CA GLY A 43 -7.40 16.61 15.36
C GLY A 43 -7.07 18.09 15.12
N THR A 44 -5.89 18.58 15.50
CA THR A 44 -5.47 19.97 15.18
C THR A 44 -4.99 20.12 13.74
N ASP A 45 -5.15 21.29 13.14
CA ASP A 45 -4.69 21.58 11.77
C ASP A 45 -3.19 21.29 11.58
N ALA A 46 -2.36 21.69 12.55
CA ALA A 46 -0.92 21.42 12.51
C ALA A 46 -0.61 19.91 12.52
N ALA A 47 -1.37 19.12 13.31
CA ALA A 47 -1.23 17.66 13.34
C ALA A 47 -1.68 17.02 12.03
N ARG A 48 -2.76 17.50 11.41
CA ARG A 48 -3.23 17.03 10.08
C ARG A 48 -2.22 17.32 8.98
N LEU A 49 -1.64 18.52 8.95
CA LEU A 49 -0.61 18.88 7.97
C LEU A 49 0.69 18.08 8.20
N SER A 50 1.03 17.80 9.47
CA SER A 50 2.15 16.92 9.81
C SER A 50 1.89 15.48 9.35
N ALA A 51 0.68 14.95 9.57
CA ALA A 51 0.24 13.65 9.10
C ALA A 51 0.30 13.56 7.57
N LEU A 52 -0.11 14.62 6.86
CA LEU A 52 -0.02 14.72 5.41
C LEU A 52 1.43 14.65 4.95
N GLY A 53 2.32 15.41 5.58
CA GLY A 53 3.76 15.38 5.27
C GLY A 53 4.35 13.98 5.44
N LEU A 54 4.07 13.33 6.56
CA LEU A 54 4.54 11.96 6.82
C LEU A 54 3.95 10.94 5.84
N PHE A 55 2.66 11.08 5.51
CA PHE A 55 2.00 10.23 4.52
C PHE A 55 2.62 10.38 3.12
N ILE A 56 2.91 11.61 2.69
CA ILE A 56 3.58 11.89 1.41
C ILE A 56 4.99 11.27 1.40
N VAL A 57 5.76 11.44 2.49
CA VAL A 57 7.09 10.82 2.63
C VAL A 57 6.98 9.30 2.56
N ALA A 58 6.01 8.70 3.24
CA ALA A 58 5.75 7.26 3.21
C ALA A 58 5.41 6.75 1.78
N ALA A 59 4.57 7.49 1.03
CA ALA A 59 4.20 7.14 -0.33
C ALA A 59 5.37 7.30 -1.33
N ILE A 60 6.17 8.35 -1.18
CA ILE A 60 7.35 8.57 -2.04
C ILE A 60 8.41 7.52 -1.76
N THR A 61 8.68 7.21 -0.49
CA THR A 61 9.66 6.18 -0.12
C THR A 61 9.26 4.81 -0.66
N ASP A 62 7.98 4.44 -0.68
CA ASP A 62 7.51 3.22 -1.35
C ASP A 62 7.86 3.14 -2.83
N PHE A 63 7.55 4.21 -3.55
CA PHE A 63 7.84 4.26 -4.97
C PHE A 63 9.34 4.13 -5.24
N LEU A 64 10.16 4.83 -4.44
CA LEU A 64 11.62 4.79 -4.54
C LEU A 64 12.18 3.41 -4.17
N ASP A 65 11.70 2.79 -3.09
CA ASP A 65 12.12 1.44 -2.66
C ASP A 65 11.82 0.40 -3.72
N GLY A 66 10.61 0.43 -4.28
CA GLY A 66 10.24 -0.47 -5.35
C GLY A 66 11.12 -0.28 -6.59
N TRP A 67 11.49 0.96 -6.92
CA TRP A 67 12.43 1.24 -8.01
C TRP A 67 13.85 0.75 -7.70
N LEU A 68 14.35 1.03 -6.50
CA LEU A 68 15.70 0.68 -6.05
C LEU A 68 15.88 -0.83 -5.91
N ALA A 69 14.88 -1.54 -5.38
CA ALA A 69 14.86 -3.00 -5.28
C ALA A 69 14.94 -3.66 -6.66
N ARG A 70 14.23 -3.12 -7.66
CA ARG A 70 14.31 -3.58 -9.06
C ARG A 70 15.68 -3.29 -9.68
N ALA A 71 16.27 -2.14 -9.37
CA ALA A 71 17.58 -1.75 -9.89
C ALA A 71 18.74 -2.56 -9.29
N TRP A 72 18.68 -2.88 -7.99
CA TRP A 72 19.81 -3.48 -7.26
C TRP A 72 19.67 -4.98 -7.01
N ARG A 73 18.49 -5.60 -7.20
CA ARG A 73 18.22 -7.02 -6.89
C ARG A 73 18.62 -7.45 -5.47
N GLN A 74 18.79 -6.50 -4.55
CA GLN A 74 19.25 -6.73 -3.18
C GLN A 74 18.12 -6.51 -2.19
N GLN A 75 17.15 -7.42 -2.20
CA GLN A 75 16.08 -7.44 -1.22
C GLN A 75 16.12 -8.74 -0.42
N SER A 76 15.94 -8.64 0.90
CA SER A 76 15.88 -9.82 1.76
C SER A 76 14.57 -10.59 1.53
N ALA A 77 14.54 -11.89 1.85
CA ALA A 77 13.31 -12.68 1.75
C ALA A 77 12.20 -12.14 2.65
N LEU A 78 12.57 -11.70 3.86
CA LEU A 78 11.66 -11.10 4.82
C LEU A 78 11.15 -9.74 4.37
N GLY A 79 12.01 -8.88 3.80
CA GLY A 79 11.59 -7.61 3.19
C GLY A 79 10.60 -7.81 2.05
N ARG A 80 10.86 -8.78 1.14
CA ARG A 80 9.92 -9.12 0.06
C ARG A 80 8.54 -9.54 0.55
N MET A 81 8.48 -10.25 1.68
CA MET A 81 7.22 -10.64 2.31
C MET A 81 6.51 -9.44 2.94
N LEU A 82 7.24 -8.52 3.58
CA LEU A 82 6.67 -7.39 4.31
C LEU A 82 6.25 -6.23 3.42
N ASP A 83 6.90 -6.00 2.28
CA ASP A 83 6.57 -4.90 1.37
C ASP A 83 5.07 -4.84 1.00
N PRO A 84 4.42 -5.94 0.54
CA PRO A 84 3.00 -5.91 0.19
C PRO A 84 2.07 -5.81 1.41
N ILE A 85 2.58 -6.02 2.63
CA ILE A 85 1.83 -5.90 3.88
C ILE A 85 1.90 -4.44 4.34
N ALA A 86 3.09 -3.84 4.33
CA ALA A 86 3.31 -2.45 4.73
C ALA A 86 2.44 -1.47 3.93
N ASP A 87 2.35 -1.67 2.60
CA ASP A 87 1.52 -0.85 1.71
C ASP A 87 0.03 -0.86 2.12
N LYS A 88 -0.51 -2.07 2.35
CA LYS A 88 -1.92 -2.23 2.75
C LYS A 88 -2.20 -1.69 4.14
N VAL A 89 -1.28 -1.90 5.09
CA VAL A 89 -1.45 -1.44 6.47
C VAL A 89 -1.50 0.09 6.53
N LEU A 90 -0.70 0.78 5.70
CA LEU A 90 -0.74 2.24 5.61
C LEU A 90 -2.10 2.73 5.10
N VAL A 91 -2.55 2.24 3.93
CA VAL A 91 -3.85 2.63 3.36
C VAL A 91 -4.99 2.29 4.32
N ALA A 92 -5.04 1.05 4.80
CA ALA A 92 -6.11 0.58 5.65
C ALA A 92 -6.16 1.34 6.98
N GLY A 93 -5.00 1.52 7.62
CA GLY A 93 -4.89 2.26 8.87
C GLY A 93 -5.37 3.71 8.74
N VAL A 94 -4.95 4.39 7.67
CA VAL A 94 -5.37 5.77 7.42
C VAL A 94 -6.87 5.86 7.11
N LEU A 95 -7.40 5.01 6.23
CA LEU A 95 -8.84 4.99 5.93
C LEU A 95 -9.69 4.71 7.18
N LEU A 96 -9.26 3.79 8.05
CA LEU A 96 -9.93 3.49 9.30
C LEU A 96 -9.95 4.71 10.24
N VAL A 97 -8.83 5.41 10.38
CA VAL A 97 -8.74 6.59 11.25
C VAL A 97 -9.56 7.75 10.71
N LEU A 98 -9.51 8.00 9.39
CA LEU A 98 -10.34 9.03 8.74
C LEU A 98 -11.84 8.72 8.88
N ALA A 99 -12.23 7.45 8.80
CA ALA A 99 -13.61 7.04 9.09
C ALA A 99 -13.97 7.23 10.57
N ALA A 100 -13.09 6.86 11.49
CA ALA A 100 -13.31 7.00 12.94
C ALA A 100 -13.39 8.47 13.39
N HIS A 101 -12.62 9.35 12.75
CA HIS A 101 -12.62 10.79 13.02
C HIS A 101 -13.79 11.54 12.34
N GLY A 102 -14.55 10.86 11.47
CA GLY A 102 -15.72 11.42 10.78
C GLY A 102 -15.40 12.14 9.47
N ASP A 103 -14.13 12.18 9.02
CA ASP A 103 -13.75 12.71 7.70
C ASP A 103 -14.33 11.87 6.56
N ILE A 104 -14.48 10.56 6.78
CA ILE A 104 -15.19 9.64 5.90
C ILE A 104 -16.49 9.20 6.62
N ALA A 105 -17.50 10.07 6.59
CA ALA A 105 -18.83 9.75 7.11
C ALA A 105 -19.69 9.01 6.06
N ALA A 106 -20.85 8.47 6.47
CA ALA A 106 -21.82 7.95 5.51
C ALA A 106 -22.27 9.08 4.55
N PRO A 107 -22.32 8.86 3.22
CA PRO A 107 -22.26 7.59 2.47
C PRO A 107 -20.85 7.12 2.05
N HIS A 108 -19.79 7.89 2.33
CA HIS A 108 -18.43 7.65 1.81
C HIS A 108 -17.73 6.44 2.42
N ILE A 109 -18.20 5.95 3.58
CA ILE A 109 -17.72 4.71 4.20
C ILE A 109 -17.79 3.53 3.22
N TRP A 110 -18.80 3.49 2.34
CA TRP A 110 -18.92 2.43 1.32
C TRP A 110 -17.72 2.42 0.36
N ALA A 111 -17.21 3.58 -0.05
CA ALA A 111 -16.03 3.66 -0.90
C ALA A 111 -14.79 3.10 -0.21
N ALA A 112 -14.58 3.44 1.07
CA ALA A 112 -13.49 2.90 1.87
C ALA A 112 -13.60 1.38 2.04
N LEU A 113 -14.80 0.87 2.33
CA LEU A 113 -15.06 -0.57 2.44
C LEU A 113 -14.77 -1.32 1.14
N ILE A 114 -15.20 -0.77 0.00
CA ILE A 114 -14.93 -1.35 -1.33
C ILE A 114 -13.42 -1.46 -1.58
N ILE A 115 -12.67 -0.39 -1.28
CA ILE A 115 -11.22 -0.36 -1.45
C ILE A 115 -10.58 -1.45 -0.58
N LEU A 116 -10.89 -1.47 0.72
CA LEU A 116 -10.31 -2.41 1.68
C LEU A 116 -10.64 -3.87 1.34
N ALA A 117 -11.91 -4.17 1.08
CA ALA A 117 -12.36 -5.53 0.75
C ALA A 117 -11.64 -6.06 -0.49
N ARG A 118 -11.52 -5.23 -1.54
CA ARG A 118 -10.85 -5.63 -2.77
C ARG A 118 -9.34 -5.77 -2.57
N GLU A 119 -8.69 -4.90 -1.81
CA GLU A 119 -7.25 -5.00 -1.52
C GLU A 119 -6.89 -6.35 -0.89
N VAL A 120 -7.70 -6.82 0.05
CA VAL A 120 -7.55 -8.15 0.66
C VAL A 120 -7.85 -9.26 -0.36
N LEU A 121 -9.02 -9.21 -1.02
CA LEU A 121 -9.48 -10.25 -1.94
C LEU A 121 -8.51 -10.49 -3.10
N VAL A 122 -8.10 -9.42 -3.81
CA VAL A 122 -7.21 -9.57 -4.97
C VAL A 122 -5.80 -9.98 -4.56
N SER A 123 -5.37 -9.63 -3.34
CA SER A 123 -4.08 -10.08 -2.83
C SER A 123 -4.09 -11.56 -2.49
N GLY A 124 -5.16 -12.05 -1.85
CA GLY A 124 -5.35 -13.49 -1.61
C GLY A 124 -5.43 -14.28 -2.91
N LEU A 125 -6.17 -13.79 -3.89
CA LEU A 125 -6.27 -14.42 -5.22
C LEU A 125 -4.92 -14.43 -5.94
N ARG A 126 -4.16 -13.34 -5.89
CA ARG A 126 -2.82 -13.27 -6.49
C ARG A 126 -1.86 -14.27 -5.86
N GLU A 127 -1.89 -14.41 -4.53
CA GLU A 127 -1.08 -15.38 -3.81
C GLU A 127 -1.42 -16.81 -4.25
N PHE A 128 -2.71 -17.15 -4.30
CA PHE A 128 -3.20 -18.45 -4.76
C PHE A 128 -2.77 -18.75 -6.21
N LEU A 129 -3.02 -17.84 -7.16
CA LEU A 129 -2.65 -18.03 -8.57
C LEU A 129 -1.12 -18.08 -8.78
N GLY A 130 -0.36 -17.38 -7.93
CA GLY A 130 1.11 -17.44 -7.94
C GLY A 130 1.64 -18.83 -7.63
N GLN A 131 0.96 -19.59 -6.75
CA GLN A 131 1.30 -20.98 -6.45
C GLN A 131 1.06 -21.91 -7.64
N LEU A 132 0.04 -21.60 -8.45
CA LEU A 132 -0.27 -22.31 -9.71
C LEU A 132 0.62 -21.87 -10.90
N ARG A 133 1.63 -21.02 -10.66
CA ARG A 133 2.53 -20.44 -11.70
C ARG A 133 1.80 -19.66 -12.80
N VAL A 134 0.57 -19.23 -12.56
CA VAL A 134 -0.20 -18.37 -13.47
C VAL A 134 0.06 -16.91 -13.12
N SER A 135 0.84 -16.22 -13.94
CA SER A 135 1.07 -14.79 -13.76
C SER A 135 -0.05 -13.97 -14.41
N VAL A 136 -0.89 -13.32 -13.61
CA VAL A 136 -1.83 -12.31 -14.12
C VAL A 136 -1.06 -10.98 -14.30
N PRO A 137 -0.96 -10.44 -15.53
CA PRO A 137 -0.19 -9.22 -15.77
C PRO A 137 -0.77 -8.03 -15.01
N VAL A 138 0.11 -7.11 -14.60
CA VAL A 138 -0.31 -5.84 -13.98
C VAL A 138 -0.76 -4.88 -15.08
N THR A 139 -2.04 -4.50 -15.07
CA THR A 139 -2.59 -3.55 -16.03
C THR A 139 -2.18 -2.12 -15.69
N TRP A 140 -2.12 -1.24 -16.70
CA TRP A 140 -1.91 0.19 -16.49
C TRP A 140 -2.97 0.81 -15.59
N LEU A 141 -4.21 0.33 -15.72
CA LEU A 141 -5.33 0.76 -14.89
C LEU A 141 -5.10 0.44 -13.40
N ALA A 142 -4.45 -0.69 -13.10
CA ALA A 142 -4.07 -1.04 -11.73
C ALA A 142 -2.97 -0.13 -11.14
N LYS A 143 -2.13 0.50 -11.97
CA LYS A 143 -1.19 1.54 -11.51
C LYS A 143 -1.90 2.87 -11.26
N PHE A 144 -2.77 3.25 -12.19
CA PHE A 144 -3.53 4.49 -12.09
C PHE A 144 -4.45 4.51 -10.87
N LYS A 145 -5.12 3.38 -10.55
CA LYS A 145 -5.99 3.30 -9.36
C LYS A 145 -5.25 3.65 -8.07
N THR A 146 -4.00 3.18 -7.91
CA THR A 146 -3.22 3.41 -6.69
C THR A 146 -2.80 4.87 -6.61
N ALA A 147 -2.42 5.49 -7.73
CA ALA A 147 -2.12 6.92 -7.75
C ALA A 147 -3.36 7.77 -7.36
N VAL A 148 -4.53 7.45 -7.90
CA VAL A 148 -5.80 8.12 -7.54
C VAL A 148 -6.11 7.92 -6.06
N GLN A 149 -5.98 6.70 -5.55
CA GLN A 149 -6.25 6.36 -4.15
C GLN A 149 -5.33 7.10 -3.18
N MET A 150 -4.00 7.06 -3.40
CA MET A 150 -3.04 7.75 -2.55
C MET A 150 -3.26 9.27 -2.58
N THR A 151 -3.57 9.82 -3.75
CA THR A 151 -3.89 11.25 -3.89
C THR A 151 -5.16 11.61 -3.13
N ALA A 152 -6.22 10.82 -3.27
CA ALA A 152 -7.49 11.02 -2.57
C ALA A 152 -7.31 10.98 -1.05
N ILE A 153 -6.57 9.99 -0.54
CA ILE A 153 -6.25 9.88 0.88
C ILE A 153 -5.45 11.11 1.34
N GLY A 154 -4.47 11.58 0.58
CA GLY A 154 -3.73 12.82 0.90
C GLY A 154 -4.65 14.04 1.08
N PHE A 155 -5.60 14.24 0.15
CA PHE A 155 -6.59 15.31 0.29
C PHE A 155 -7.49 15.13 1.52
N LEU A 156 -7.88 13.90 1.86
CA LEU A 156 -8.68 13.63 3.06
C LEU A 156 -7.90 13.84 4.36
N ILE A 157 -6.61 13.49 4.40
CA ILE A 157 -5.72 13.80 5.52
C ILE A 157 -5.63 15.32 5.70
N ALA A 158 -5.40 16.07 4.61
CA ALA A 158 -5.40 17.53 4.65
C ALA A 158 -6.73 18.06 5.20
N GLY A 159 -7.84 17.56 4.66
CA GLY A 159 -9.20 17.82 5.13
C GLY A 159 -9.49 19.30 5.35
N PRO A 160 -10.15 19.69 6.46
CA PRO A 160 -10.44 21.09 6.77
C PRO A 160 -9.20 21.99 6.83
N ALA A 161 -8.04 21.45 7.25
CA ALA A 161 -6.79 22.21 7.32
C ALA A 161 -6.25 22.58 5.92
N GLY A 162 -6.68 21.88 4.87
CA GLY A 162 -6.32 22.19 3.48
C GLY A 162 -7.25 23.18 2.79
N GLU A 163 -8.46 23.41 3.31
CA GLU A 163 -9.45 24.33 2.72
C GLU A 163 -8.93 25.77 2.54
N PRO A 164 -8.14 26.36 3.47
CA PRO A 164 -7.58 27.69 3.26
C PRO A 164 -6.58 27.78 2.10
N LEU A 165 -5.89 26.67 1.78
CA LEU A 165 -4.90 26.62 0.70
C LEU A 165 -5.54 26.30 -0.65
N LEU A 166 -6.47 25.34 -0.65
CA LEU A 166 -7.21 24.92 -1.84
C LEU A 166 -8.69 24.66 -1.45
N PRO A 167 -9.59 25.62 -1.73
CA PRO A 167 -11.01 25.44 -1.46
C PRO A 167 -11.58 24.22 -2.19
N GLY A 168 -12.34 23.39 -1.48
CA GLY A 168 -12.86 22.11 -1.96
C GLY A 168 -11.92 20.93 -1.75
N THR A 169 -10.87 21.07 -0.92
CA THR A 169 -9.94 19.99 -0.56
C THR A 169 -10.67 18.72 -0.11
N VAL A 170 -11.66 18.85 0.78
CA VAL A 170 -12.43 17.68 1.27
C VAL A 170 -13.22 17.03 0.14
N ILE A 171 -13.85 17.84 -0.71
CA ILE A 171 -14.67 17.36 -1.83
C ILE A 171 -13.81 16.61 -2.85
N ILE A 172 -12.63 17.15 -3.17
CA ILE A 172 -11.66 16.50 -4.07
C ILE A 172 -11.23 15.15 -3.49
N GLY A 173 -10.94 15.09 -2.19
CA GLY A 173 -10.59 13.85 -1.49
C GLY A 173 -11.70 12.81 -1.58
N LEU A 174 -12.95 13.19 -1.28
CA LEU A 174 -14.10 12.28 -1.32
C LEU A 174 -14.44 11.82 -2.75
N ALA A 175 -14.37 12.71 -3.74
CA ALA A 175 -14.57 12.36 -5.15
C ALA A 175 -13.48 11.41 -5.65
N GLY A 176 -12.22 11.69 -5.29
CA GLY A 176 -11.09 10.82 -5.58
C GLY A 176 -11.23 9.44 -4.92
N LEU A 177 -11.75 9.37 -3.69
CA LEU A 177 -12.00 8.11 -2.99
C LEU A 177 -13.02 7.25 -3.72
N TRP A 178 -14.12 7.85 -4.18
CA TRP A 178 -15.13 7.14 -4.99
C TRP A 178 -14.60 6.72 -6.36
N LEU A 179 -13.79 7.56 -7.01
CA LEU A 179 -13.12 7.20 -8.25
C LEU A 179 -12.16 6.00 -8.03
N ALA A 180 -11.38 6.02 -6.95
CA ALA A 180 -10.52 4.91 -6.57
C ALA A 180 -11.33 3.63 -6.32
N ALA A 181 -12.46 3.72 -5.62
CA ALA A 181 -13.36 2.58 -5.38
C ALA A 181 -13.91 1.99 -6.68
N ALA A 182 -14.37 2.83 -7.62
CA ALA A 182 -14.88 2.39 -8.91
C ALA A 182 -13.80 1.70 -9.77
N LEU A 183 -12.60 2.29 -9.85
CA LEU A 183 -11.44 1.68 -10.52
C LEU A 183 -11.03 0.36 -9.87
N THR A 184 -11.14 0.29 -8.55
CA THR A 184 -10.80 -0.88 -7.74
C THR A 184 -11.77 -2.03 -8.01
N LEU A 185 -13.07 -1.77 -8.13
CA LEU A 185 -14.07 -2.76 -8.54
C LEU A 185 -13.82 -3.26 -9.96
N TYR A 186 -13.64 -2.36 -10.92
CA TYR A 186 -13.40 -2.73 -12.33
C TYR A 186 -12.18 -3.65 -12.45
N THR A 187 -11.04 -3.23 -11.90
CA THR A 187 -9.81 -4.02 -11.94
C THR A 187 -9.89 -5.29 -11.08
N GLY A 188 -10.74 -5.30 -10.05
CA GLY A 188 -10.98 -6.48 -9.23
C GLY A 188 -11.78 -7.55 -9.98
N PHE A 189 -12.80 -7.13 -10.74
CA PHE A 189 -13.60 -8.02 -11.58
C PHE A 189 -12.76 -8.69 -12.67
N ASP A 190 -11.90 -7.94 -13.36
CA ASP A 190 -10.98 -8.48 -14.36
C ASP A 190 -10.07 -9.57 -13.77
N TYR A 191 -9.52 -9.31 -12.57
CA TYR A 191 -8.67 -10.26 -11.85
C TYR A 191 -9.45 -11.51 -11.43
N PHE A 192 -10.64 -11.34 -10.88
CA PHE A 192 -11.47 -12.44 -10.40
C PHE A 192 -11.90 -13.35 -11.56
N ARG A 193 -12.33 -12.77 -12.68
CA ARG A 193 -12.68 -13.50 -13.91
C ARG A 193 -11.48 -14.27 -14.47
N ALA A 194 -10.31 -13.64 -14.49
CA ALA A 194 -9.08 -14.32 -14.92
C ALA A 194 -8.76 -15.50 -13.99
N GLY A 195 -8.86 -15.33 -12.67
CA GLY A 195 -8.60 -16.40 -11.70
C GLY A 195 -9.57 -17.57 -11.81
N LEU A 196 -10.87 -17.30 -11.88
CA LEU A 196 -11.92 -18.32 -12.01
C LEU A 196 -11.73 -19.23 -13.23
N LYS A 197 -11.34 -18.64 -14.36
CA LYS A 197 -11.09 -19.42 -15.58
C LYS A 197 -10.02 -20.50 -15.35
N HIS A 198 -8.92 -20.15 -14.67
CA HIS A 198 -7.83 -21.09 -14.45
C HIS A 198 -8.18 -22.17 -13.42
N VAL A 199 -8.96 -21.83 -12.39
CA VAL A 199 -9.42 -22.83 -11.41
C VAL A 199 -10.32 -23.86 -12.08
N LEU A 200 -11.25 -23.42 -12.92
CA LEU A 200 -12.15 -24.32 -13.66
C LEU A 200 -11.39 -25.16 -14.69
N ASP A 201 -10.40 -24.61 -15.37
CA ASP A 201 -9.57 -25.34 -16.33
C ASP A 201 -8.67 -26.41 -15.65
N GLU A 202 -8.29 -26.24 -14.36
CA GLU A 202 -7.53 -27.24 -13.58
C GLU A 202 -8.41 -28.38 -13.04
N ASP A 203 -9.65 -28.09 -12.62
CA ASP A 203 -10.60 -29.13 -12.16
C ASP A 203 -11.04 -30.07 -13.30
N GLU A 204 -10.90 -29.63 -14.57
CA GLU A 204 -11.17 -30.44 -15.77
C GLU A 204 -9.96 -31.24 -16.27
N ALA A 205 -8.79 -31.13 -15.63
CA ALA A 205 -7.60 -31.90 -16.00
C ALA A 205 -7.65 -33.33 -15.40
N PRO A 206 -7.60 -34.40 -16.22
CA PRO A 206 -7.75 -35.80 -15.78
C PRO A 206 -6.58 -36.34 -14.97
#